data_AF-A0A653YPF1-F1
#
_entry.id   AF-A0A653YPF1-F1
#
_cell.length_a   1.000
_cell.length_b   1.000
_cell.length_c   1.000
_cell.angle_alpha   90.00
_cell.angle_beta   90.00
_cell.angle_gamma   90.00
#
_symmetry.space_group_name_H-M   'P 1'
#
loop_
_entity.id
_entity.type
_entity.pdbx_description
1 polymer ?
#
loop_
_entity_poly.entity_id
_entity_poly.type
_entity_poly.pdbx_seq_one_letter_code
_entity_poly.pdbx_strand_id
1 'polypeptide(L)'
;MTITYEKIKSEVRIISEEMVNSSNKVPSIFSTVKYGLLPAGVYFTFFLACPFADVFIKNIWMFLGFLSFFFWVFISIFISGYSQFFSLLPEGAQERFEIVRICCKKMKVYYAIWLASVFVAGLLALFTIWNVIALAVVTVLSTVLIALAFNFDMSRYQLASLFGVISAIKEKPIK
;
A
#
# COMPACT_ATOMS: atom_id res chain seq x y z
N MET A 1 -22.98 -2.40 -2.65
CA MET A 1 -23.50 -1.98 -1.33
C MET A 1 -23.44 -0.47 -1.28
N THR A 2 -24.57 0.16 -1.00
CA THR A 2 -24.71 1.62 -0.96
C THR A 2 -24.71 2.03 0.50
N ILE A 3 -23.64 2.69 0.95
CA ILE A 3 -23.57 3.26 2.30
C ILE A 3 -23.95 4.73 2.22
N THR A 4 -24.82 5.17 3.12
CA THR A 4 -25.23 6.57 3.24
C THR A 4 -24.13 7.39 3.90
N TYR A 5 -23.93 8.62 3.42
CA TYR A 5 -22.93 9.55 3.95
C TYR A 5 -23.11 9.86 5.44
N GLU A 6 -24.34 9.87 5.95
CA GLU A 6 -24.61 10.06 7.38
C GLU A 6 -24.07 8.93 8.24
N LYS A 7 -24.19 7.68 7.77
CA LYS A 7 -23.64 6.52 8.45
C LYS A 7 -22.11 6.53 8.43
N ILE A 8 -21.52 7.04 7.34
CA ILE A 8 -20.07 7.29 7.27
C ILE A 8 -19.67 8.26 8.38
N LYS A 9 -20.29 9.43 8.42
CA LYS A 9 -19.97 10.47 9.39
C LYS A 9 -20.17 10.01 10.85
N SER A 10 -21.20 9.22 11.13
CA SER A 10 -21.45 8.70 12.48
C SER A 10 -20.42 7.66 12.90
N GLU A 11 -20.09 6.68 12.06
CA GLU A 11 -19.08 5.67 12.39
C GLU A 11 -17.68 6.30 12.52
N VAL A 12 -17.30 7.21 11.61
CA VAL A 12 -16.02 7.94 11.68
C VAL A 12 -15.87 8.69 13.01
N ARG A 13 -16.95 9.31 13.51
CA ARG A 13 -16.97 10.01 14.79
C ARG A 13 -16.79 9.05 15.97
N ILE A 14 -17.52 7.93 15.99
CA ILE A 14 -17.43 6.92 17.04
C ILE A 14 -16.03 6.30 17.10
N ILE A 15 -15.46 5.95 15.95
CA ILE A 15 -14.10 5.40 15.86
C ILE A 15 -13.09 6.43 16.38
N SER A 16 -13.26 7.72 16.03
CA SER A 16 -12.37 8.79 16.49
C SER A 16 -12.45 8.99 18.02
N GLU A 17 -13.64 8.94 18.61
CA GLU A 17 -13.84 9.04 20.06
C GLU A 17 -13.26 7.80 20.79
N GLU A 18 -13.44 6.58 20.25
CA GLU A 18 -12.82 5.36 20.79
C GLU A 18 -11.29 5.41 20.69
N MET A 19 -10.72 5.99 19.62
CA MET A 19 -9.26 6.13 19.47
C MET A 19 -8.65 7.13 20.44
N VAL A 20 -9.31 8.25 20.75
CA VAL A 20 -8.85 9.21 21.77
C VAL A 20 -8.81 8.56 23.16
N ASN A 21 -9.77 7.69 23.45
CA ASN A 21 -9.90 7.03 24.75
C ASN A 21 -9.14 5.69 24.83
N SER A 22 -8.54 5.26 23.71
CA SER A 22 -7.83 3.98 23.61
C SER A 22 -6.36 4.13 23.99
N SER A 23 -5.90 3.27 24.90
CA SER A 23 -4.49 3.09 25.27
C SER A 23 -3.76 2.11 24.32
N ASN A 24 -4.18 2.02 23.05
CA ASN A 24 -3.61 1.03 22.13
C ASN A 24 -2.13 1.31 21.84
N LYS A 25 -1.30 0.28 21.98
CA LYS A 25 0.14 0.34 21.66
C LYS A 25 0.31 0.54 20.16
N VAL A 26 0.99 1.63 19.78
CA VAL A 26 1.42 1.86 18.39
C VAL A 26 2.30 0.69 17.94
N PRO A 27 1.93 -0.09 16.92
CA PRO A 27 2.77 -1.20 16.50
C PRO A 27 4.01 -0.72 15.77
N SER A 28 5.08 -1.50 15.94
CA SER A 28 6.36 -1.26 15.29
C SER A 28 6.24 -1.33 13.77
N ILE A 29 6.87 -0.37 13.08
CA ILE A 29 6.96 -0.26 11.62
C ILE A 29 7.33 -1.61 10.98
N PHE A 30 8.25 -2.34 11.61
CA PHE A 30 8.79 -3.62 11.12
C PHE A 30 7.78 -4.77 11.04
N SER A 31 6.72 -4.75 11.86
CA SER A 31 5.67 -5.78 11.82
C SER A 31 4.84 -5.77 10.53
N THR A 32 4.86 -4.64 9.83
CA THR A 32 4.09 -4.40 8.60
C THR A 32 4.93 -4.53 7.34
N VAL A 33 6.25 -4.29 7.41
CA VAL A 33 7.16 -4.32 6.25
C VAL A 33 7.01 -5.60 5.40
N LYS A 34 6.58 -6.72 6.01
CA LYS A 34 6.25 -7.98 5.33
C LYS A 34 5.28 -7.84 4.15
N TYR A 35 4.35 -6.88 4.17
CA TYR A 35 3.41 -6.66 3.06
C TYR A 35 4.07 -5.98 1.86
N GLY A 36 5.14 -5.20 2.05
CA GLY A 36 5.95 -4.67 0.94
C GLY A 36 6.96 -5.69 0.39
N LEU A 37 7.39 -6.64 1.24
CA LEU A 37 8.41 -7.63 0.89
C LEU A 37 7.95 -8.66 -0.15
N LEU A 38 6.68 -9.07 -0.14
CA LEU A 38 6.18 -10.06 -1.09
C LEU A 38 6.24 -9.57 -2.56
N PRO A 39 5.65 -8.42 -2.92
CA PRO A 39 5.74 -7.91 -4.29
C PRO A 39 7.18 -7.52 -4.67
N ALA A 40 8.00 -7.05 -3.71
CA ALA A 40 9.43 -6.85 -3.93
C ALA A 40 10.14 -8.16 -4.28
N GLY A 41 9.84 -9.24 -3.56
CA GLY A 41 10.38 -10.58 -3.82
C GLY A 41 10.04 -11.06 -5.23
N VAL A 42 8.77 -10.96 -5.63
CA VAL A 42 8.33 -11.30 -6.99
C VAL A 42 9.10 -10.48 -8.02
N TYR A 43 9.19 -9.16 -7.83
CA TYR A 43 9.93 -8.26 -8.70
C TYR A 43 11.40 -8.68 -8.85
N PHE A 44 12.09 -8.93 -7.72
CA PHE A 44 13.50 -9.28 -7.75
C PHE A 44 13.75 -10.68 -8.32
N THR A 45 12.82 -11.63 -8.18
CA THR A 45 12.88 -12.92 -8.87
C THR A 45 12.91 -12.73 -10.39
N PHE A 46 12.01 -11.90 -10.95
CA PHE A 46 12.01 -11.60 -12.38
C PHE A 46 13.23 -10.78 -12.80
N PHE A 47 13.66 -9.82 -11.97
CA PHE A 47 14.86 -9.04 -12.21
C PHE A 47 16.12 -9.90 -12.32
N LEU A 48 16.25 -10.92 -11.46
CA LEU A 48 17.35 -11.89 -11.51
C LEU A 48 17.24 -12.89 -12.66
N ALA A 49 16.03 -13.09 -13.19
CA ALA A 49 15.78 -13.92 -14.38
C ALA A 49 16.06 -13.18 -15.70
N CYS A 50 15.97 -11.84 -15.71
CA CYS A 50 16.22 -11.00 -16.89
C CYS A 50 17.56 -11.24 -17.62
N PRO A 51 18.70 -11.52 -16.95
CA PRO A 51 19.95 -11.87 -17.61
C PRO A 51 19.94 -13.18 -18.41
N PHE A 52 18.97 -14.05 -18.16
CA PHE A 52 18.80 -15.33 -18.86
C PHE A 52 17.84 -15.24 -20.05
N ALA A 53 17.26 -14.06 -20.32
CA ALA A 53 16.42 -13.83 -21.49
C ALA A 53 17.25 -13.43 -22.71
N ASP A 54 16.65 -13.53 -23.91
CA ASP A 54 17.35 -13.35 -25.20
C ASP A 54 18.00 -11.97 -25.37
N VAL A 55 17.47 -10.93 -24.72
CA VAL A 55 17.96 -9.55 -24.84
C VAL A 55 18.48 -9.05 -23.50
N PHE A 56 19.79 -9.04 -23.29
CA PHE A 56 20.40 -8.57 -22.04
C PHE A 56 21.41 -7.43 -22.24
N ILE A 57 21.16 -6.30 -21.58
CA ILE A 57 22.08 -5.14 -21.55
C ILE A 57 22.54 -4.90 -20.12
N LYS A 58 23.75 -5.35 -19.80
CA LYS A 58 24.33 -5.33 -18.44
C LYS A 58 24.28 -3.97 -17.76
N ASN A 59 24.63 -2.89 -18.47
CA ASN A 59 24.69 -1.55 -17.89
C ASN A 59 23.29 -1.04 -17.48
N ILE A 60 22.29 -1.28 -18.33
CA ILE A 60 20.88 -0.91 -18.05
C ILE A 60 20.35 -1.73 -16.88
N TRP A 61 20.64 -3.04 -16.86
CA TRP A 61 20.24 -3.92 -15.77
C TRP A 61 20.83 -3.49 -14.43
N MET A 62 22.13 -3.18 -14.36
CA MET A 62 22.77 -2.71 -13.12
C MET A 62 22.17 -1.38 -12.64
N PHE A 63 21.99 -0.41 -13.56
CA PHE A 63 21.42 0.89 -13.22
C PHE A 63 19.97 0.77 -12.70
N LEU A 64 19.12 0.01 -13.40
CA LEU A 64 17.75 -0.22 -12.97
C LEU A 64 17.68 -1.07 -11.70
N GLY A 65 18.61 -2.00 -11.48
CA GLY A 65 18.70 -2.76 -10.23
C GLY A 65 18.94 -1.86 -9.03
N PHE A 66 19.91 -0.94 -9.15
CA PHE A 66 20.18 0.06 -8.11
C PHE A 66 18.95 0.92 -7.84
N LEU A 67 18.32 1.48 -8.89
CA LEU A 67 17.11 2.31 -8.73
C LEU A 67 15.95 1.54 -8.10
N SER A 68 15.77 0.28 -8.50
CA SER A 68 14.70 -0.60 -8.01
C SER A 68 14.86 -0.88 -6.51
N PHE A 69 16.10 -1.01 -6.02
CA PHE A 69 16.34 -1.18 -4.58
C PHE A 69 15.79 0.01 -3.77
N PHE A 70 16.13 1.24 -4.15
CA PHE A 70 15.60 2.43 -3.45
C PHE A 70 14.09 2.55 -3.59
N PHE A 71 13.55 2.24 -4.77
CA PHE A 71 12.10 2.24 -4.99
C PHE A 71 11.39 1.28 -4.02
N TRP A 72 11.86 0.04 -3.90
CA TRP A 72 11.22 -0.94 -3.00
C TRP A 72 11.40 -0.62 -1.52
N VAL A 73 12.53 -0.01 -1.13
CA VAL A 73 12.72 0.53 0.23
C VAL A 73 11.69 1.63 0.51
N PHE A 74 11.54 2.59 -0.41
CA PHE A 74 10.57 3.68 -0.28
C PHE A 74 9.13 3.17 -0.18
N ILE A 75 8.73 2.25 -1.06
CA ILE A 75 7.40 1.64 -1.05
C ILE A 75 7.14 0.85 0.24
N SER A 76 8.14 0.13 0.75
CA SER A 76 8.00 -0.62 2.01
C SER A 76 7.77 0.31 3.21
N ILE A 77 8.46 1.45 3.27
CA ILE A 77 8.24 2.48 4.28
C ILE A 77 6.83 3.08 4.13
N PHE A 78 6.42 3.39 2.91
CA PHE A 78 5.11 3.98 2.62
C PHE A 78 3.97 3.05 3.06
N ILE A 79 4.01 1.76 2.69
CA ILE A 79 3.03 0.75 3.12
C ILE A 79 3.02 0.62 4.65
N SER A 80 4.19 0.65 5.27
CA SER A 80 4.31 0.57 6.73
C SER A 80 3.61 1.73 7.42
N GLY A 81 3.74 2.95 6.89
CA GLY A 81 3.01 4.13 7.38
C GLY A 81 1.49 3.96 7.31
N TYR A 82 0.96 3.44 6.19
CA TYR A 82 -0.48 3.20 6.05
C TYR A 82 -0.99 2.11 6.99
N SER A 83 -0.26 1.01 7.21
CA SER A 83 -0.73 -0.01 8.14
C SER A 83 -0.67 0.45 9.59
N GLN A 84 0.30 1.29 9.95
CA GLN A 84 0.32 1.90 11.28
C GLN A 84 -0.95 2.71 11.50
N PHE A 85 -1.45 3.40 10.48
CA PHE A 85 -2.74 4.07 10.57
C PHE A 85 -3.89 3.09 10.87
N PHE A 86 -3.98 1.98 10.13
CA PHE A 86 -5.02 0.97 10.36
C PHE A 86 -4.91 0.29 11.72
N SER A 87 -3.71 0.20 12.29
CA SER A 87 -3.50 -0.40 13.60
C SER A 87 -3.88 0.48 14.79
N LEU A 88 -4.08 1.78 14.55
CA LEU A 88 -4.63 2.68 15.57
C LEU A 88 -6.13 2.46 15.77
N LEU A 89 -6.79 1.76 14.84
CA LEU A 89 -8.21 1.45 14.96
C LEU A 89 -8.48 0.57 16.20
N PRO A 90 -9.66 0.72 16.83
CA PRO A 90 -10.06 -0.11 17.96
C PRO A 90 -10.00 -1.62 17.63
N GLU A 91 -9.69 -2.44 18.62
CA GLU A 91 -9.71 -3.90 18.43
C GLU A 91 -11.12 -4.36 18.02
N GLY A 92 -11.19 -5.23 17.01
CA GLY A 92 -12.48 -5.66 16.44
C GLY A 92 -13.21 -4.61 15.59
N ALA A 93 -12.59 -3.47 15.25
CA ALA A 93 -13.20 -2.43 14.42
C ALA A 93 -13.71 -2.95 13.06
N GLN A 94 -13.05 -3.96 12.48
CA GLN A 94 -13.49 -4.58 11.22
C GLN A 94 -14.83 -5.33 11.34
N GLU A 95 -15.14 -5.84 12.53
CA GLU A 95 -16.39 -6.53 12.82
C GLU A 95 -17.49 -5.55 13.22
N ARG A 96 -17.14 -4.51 13.98
CA ARG A 96 -18.06 -3.50 14.51
C ARG A 96 -18.46 -2.41 13.51
N PHE A 97 -17.53 -1.98 12.64
CA PHE A 97 -17.75 -0.87 11.71
C PHE A 97 -17.76 -1.33 10.26
N GLU A 98 -18.81 -0.96 9.53
CA GLU A 98 -19.00 -1.37 8.14
C GLU A 98 -17.96 -0.71 7.21
N ILE A 99 -17.57 0.53 7.51
CA ILE A 99 -16.57 1.28 6.74
C ILE A 99 -15.20 0.63 6.83
N VAL A 100 -14.77 0.23 8.04
CA VAL A 100 -13.49 -0.43 8.26
C VAL A 100 -13.46 -1.75 7.49
N ARG A 101 -14.56 -2.52 7.54
CA ARG A 101 -14.70 -3.76 6.78
C ARG A 101 -14.57 -3.56 5.27
N ILE A 102 -15.24 -2.54 4.72
CA ILE A 102 -15.17 -2.21 3.30
C ILE A 102 -13.76 -1.77 2.91
N CYS A 103 -13.12 -0.93 3.72
CA CYS A 103 -11.77 -0.47 3.47
C CYS A 103 -10.77 -1.62 3.48
N CYS A 104 -10.83 -2.52 4.46
CA CYS A 104 -9.99 -3.71 4.50
C CYS A 104 -10.20 -4.61 3.28
N LYS A 105 -11.45 -4.80 2.82
CA LYS A 105 -11.73 -5.56 1.60
C LYS A 105 -11.14 -4.89 0.36
N LYS A 106 -11.35 -3.57 0.19
CA LYS A 106 -10.79 -2.82 -0.94
C LYS A 106 -9.27 -2.84 -0.94
N MET A 107 -8.64 -2.62 0.21
CA MET A 107 -7.19 -2.69 0.36
C MET A 107 -6.62 -4.05 -0.08
N LYS A 108 -7.26 -5.17 0.30
CA LYS A 108 -6.88 -6.50 -0.18
C LYS A 108 -7.02 -6.65 -1.69
N VAL A 109 -8.08 -6.13 -2.28
CA VAL A 109 -8.31 -6.16 -3.74
C VAL A 109 -7.25 -5.34 -4.46
N TYR A 110 -6.99 -4.09 -4.05
CA TYR A 110 -5.96 -3.25 -4.65
C TYR A 110 -4.56 -3.88 -4.51
N TYR A 111 -4.26 -4.47 -3.36
CA TYR A 111 -3.00 -5.19 -3.16
C TYR A 111 -2.87 -6.41 -4.09
N ALA A 112 -3.93 -7.20 -4.25
CA ALA A 112 -3.92 -8.34 -5.17
C ALA A 112 -3.75 -7.91 -6.64
N ILE A 113 -4.45 -6.84 -7.05
CA ILE A 113 -4.31 -6.26 -8.40
C ILE A 113 -2.88 -5.75 -8.62
N TRP A 114 -2.29 -5.09 -7.62
CA TRP A 114 -0.92 -4.60 -7.70
C TRP A 114 0.10 -5.74 -7.80
N LEU A 115 -0.08 -6.80 -7.00
CA LEU A 115 0.77 -7.97 -7.10
C LEU A 115 0.67 -8.63 -8.49
N ALA A 116 -0.55 -8.74 -9.02
CA ALA A 116 -0.77 -9.26 -10.37
C ALA A 116 -0.10 -8.39 -11.44
N SER A 117 -0.15 -7.05 -11.32
CA SER A 117 0.52 -6.16 -12.27
C SER A 117 2.04 -6.28 -12.23
N VAL A 118 2.64 -6.46 -11.03
CA VAL A 118 4.08 -6.73 -10.89
C VAL A 118 4.45 -8.07 -11.53
N PHE A 119 3.61 -9.10 -11.35
CA PHE A 119 3.81 -10.40 -11.99
C PHE A 119 3.74 -10.31 -13.53
N VAL A 120 2.75 -9.59 -14.07
CA VAL A 120 2.62 -9.35 -15.52
C VAL A 120 3.82 -8.55 -16.04
N ALA A 121 4.30 -7.55 -15.31
CA ALA A 121 5.53 -6.82 -15.65
C ALA A 121 6.74 -7.76 -15.73
N GLY A 122 6.83 -8.72 -14.81
CA GLY A 122 7.82 -9.80 -14.83
C GLY A 122 7.77 -10.65 -16.09
N LEU A 123 6.58 -11.10 -16.50
CA LEU A 123 6.42 -11.86 -17.73
C LEU A 123 6.81 -11.02 -18.96
N LEU A 124 6.37 -9.76 -19.04
CA LEU A 124 6.75 -8.86 -20.13
C LEU A 124 8.27 -8.68 -20.21
N ALA A 125 8.95 -8.64 -19.07
CA ALA A 125 10.40 -8.52 -19.04
C ALA A 125 11.13 -9.77 -19.53
N LEU A 126 10.55 -10.96 -19.41
CA LEU A 126 11.20 -12.18 -19.91
C LEU A 126 10.91 -12.44 -21.39
N PHE A 127 9.73 -12.05 -21.87
CA PHE A 127 9.25 -12.40 -23.21
C PHE A 127 9.30 -11.27 -24.24
N THR A 128 9.79 -10.08 -23.87
CA THR A 128 9.88 -8.94 -24.80
C THR A 128 11.29 -8.36 -24.88
N ILE A 129 11.59 -7.71 -26.00
CA ILE A 129 12.86 -7.00 -26.25
C ILE A 129 13.15 -5.89 -25.22
N TRP A 130 12.14 -5.42 -24.50
CA TRP A 130 12.27 -4.37 -23.49
C TRP A 130 12.93 -4.86 -22.20
N ASN A 131 12.96 -6.17 -21.97
CA ASN A 131 13.62 -6.81 -20.83
C ASN A 131 13.31 -6.09 -19.50
N VAL A 132 14.33 -5.81 -18.69
CA VAL A 132 14.29 -5.13 -17.40
C VAL A 132 13.65 -3.74 -17.44
N ILE A 133 13.62 -3.08 -18.62
CA ILE A 133 12.93 -1.79 -18.79
C ILE A 133 11.42 -1.97 -18.64
N ALA A 134 10.85 -3.02 -19.26
CA ALA A 134 9.43 -3.33 -19.11
C ALA A 134 9.08 -3.63 -17.64
N LEU A 135 9.94 -4.39 -16.95
CA LEU A 135 9.77 -4.70 -15.53
C LEU A 135 9.69 -3.41 -14.70
N ALA A 136 10.67 -2.52 -14.85
CA ALA A 136 10.76 -1.29 -14.07
C ALA A 136 9.62 -0.32 -14.39
N VAL A 137 9.39 -0.03 -15.68
CA VAL A 137 8.39 0.97 -16.11
C VAL A 137 6.97 0.54 -15.76
N VAL A 138 6.58 -0.70 -16.05
CA VAL A 138 5.23 -1.18 -15.75
C VAL A 138 5.00 -1.27 -14.25
N THR A 139 6.02 -1.66 -13.47
CA THR A 139 5.93 -1.68 -12.01
C THR A 139 5.72 -0.28 -11.44
N VAL A 140 6.50 0.72 -11.89
CA VAL A 140 6.34 2.11 -11.42
C VAL A 140 4.97 2.66 -11.81
N LEU A 141 4.56 2.50 -13.08
CA LEU A 141 3.27 2.99 -13.57
C LEU A 141 2.10 2.35 -12.83
N SER A 142 2.10 1.02 -12.66
CA SER A 142 1.04 0.32 -11.94
C SER A 142 0.98 0.75 -10.47
N THR A 143 2.14 0.92 -9.82
CA THR A 143 2.20 1.39 -8.43
C THR A 143 1.59 2.79 -8.29
N VAL A 144 1.93 3.72 -9.19
CA VAL A 144 1.38 5.09 -9.17
C VAL A 144 -0.13 5.07 -9.46
N LEU A 145 -0.58 4.35 -10.48
CA LEU A 145 -2.00 4.28 -10.84
C LEU A 145 -2.85 3.66 -9.73
N ILE A 146 -2.36 2.60 -9.10
CA ILE A 146 -3.05 1.94 -7.99
C ILE A 146 -3.04 2.83 -6.76
N ALA A 147 -1.94 3.50 -6.44
CA ALA A 147 -1.89 4.46 -5.34
C ALA A 147 -2.88 5.62 -5.56
N LEU A 148 -2.97 6.16 -6.77
CA LEU A 148 -3.95 7.20 -7.11
C LEU A 148 -5.39 6.67 -6.99
N ALA A 149 -5.69 5.52 -7.59
CA ALA A 149 -7.00 4.90 -7.52
C ALA A 149 -7.42 4.62 -6.07
N PHE A 150 -6.50 4.12 -5.25
CA PHE A 150 -6.72 3.90 -3.83
C PHE A 150 -6.99 5.21 -3.08
N ASN A 151 -6.21 6.26 -3.32
CA ASN A 151 -6.44 7.56 -2.68
C ASN A 151 -7.78 8.20 -3.09
N PHE A 152 -8.16 8.10 -4.36
CA PHE A 152 -9.47 8.57 -4.83
C PHE A 152 -10.65 7.78 -4.26
N ASP A 153 -10.49 6.47 -4.09
CA ASP A 153 -11.52 5.63 -3.51
C ASP A 153 -11.64 5.87 -1.99
N MET A 154 -10.52 5.97 -1.28
CA MET A 154 -10.49 6.24 0.17
C MET A 154 -10.97 7.66 0.52
N SER A 155 -10.74 8.67 -0.33
CA SER A 155 -11.25 10.02 -0.09
C SER A 155 -12.77 10.10 -0.11
N ARG A 156 -13.45 9.24 -0.90
CA ARG A 156 -14.92 9.14 -0.93
C ARG A 156 -15.51 8.65 0.39
N TYR A 157 -14.76 7.87 1.16
CA TYR A 157 -15.20 7.35 2.46
C TYR A 157 -14.96 8.32 3.63
N GLN A 158 -14.60 9.58 3.35
CA GLN A 158 -14.20 10.58 4.35
C GLN A 158 -13.10 10.10 5.29
N LEU A 159 -12.36 9.04 4.95
CA LEU A 159 -11.24 8.61 5.76
C LEU A 159 -10.21 9.72 5.90
N ALA A 160 -10.12 10.64 4.94
CA ALA A 160 -9.31 11.87 5.04
C ALA A 160 -9.62 12.70 6.31
N SER A 161 -10.88 12.77 6.75
CA SER A 161 -11.22 13.44 8.02
C SER A 161 -10.77 12.62 9.22
N LEU A 162 -10.85 11.29 9.13
CA LEU A 162 -10.34 10.35 10.13
C LEU A 162 -8.81 10.43 10.25
N PHE A 163 -8.10 10.48 9.12
CA PHE A 163 -6.66 10.76 9.01
C PHE A 163 -6.32 12.12 9.63
N GLY A 164 -7.13 13.15 9.35
CA GLY A 164 -6.96 14.50 9.91
C GLY A 164 -7.16 14.55 11.42
N VAL A 165 -8.19 13.89 11.94
CA VAL A 165 -8.48 13.81 13.38
C VAL A 165 -7.36 13.04 14.11
N ILE A 166 -6.89 11.92 13.56
CA ILE A 166 -5.77 11.16 14.15
C ILE A 166 -4.48 11.98 14.14
N SER A 167 -4.21 12.72 13.07
CA SER A 167 -3.04 13.61 12.98
C SER A 167 -3.14 14.75 14.02
N ALA A 168 -4.34 15.31 14.22
CA ALA A 168 -4.59 16.34 15.23
C ALA A 168 -4.50 15.82 16.68
N ILE A 169 -4.82 14.54 16.92
CA ILE A 169 -4.61 13.90 18.23
C ILE A 169 -3.12 13.73 18.53
N LYS A 170 -2.32 13.40 17.51
CA LYS A 170 -0.85 13.30 17.64
C LYS A 170 -0.19 14.66 17.94
N GLU A 171 -0.77 15.76 17.47
CA GLU A 171 -0.25 17.12 17.69
C GLU A 171 -0.74 17.79 18.98
N LYS A 172 -1.73 17.23 19.68
CA LYS A 172 -2.10 17.75 21.01
C LYS A 172 -1.05 17.32 22.03
N PRO A 173 -0.23 18.25 22.59
CA PRO A 173 0.56 17.92 23.75
C PRO A 173 -0.41 17.53 24.87
N ILE A 174 -0.18 16.34 25.43
CA ILE A 174 -0.78 15.89 26.67
C ILE A 174 -0.49 17.00 27.70
N LYS A 175 -1.54 17.69 28.15
CA LYS A 175 -1.48 18.55 29.33
C LYS A 175 -1.60 17.70 30.58
#